data_AF-A0A926KRC4-F1
#
_entry.id   AF-A0A926KRC4-F1
#
_cell.length_a   1.000
_cell.length_b   1.000
_cell.length_c   1.000
_cell.angle_alpha   90.00
_cell.angle_beta   90.00
_cell.angle_gamma   90.00
#
_symmetry.space_group_name_H-M   'P 1'
#
loop_
_entity.id
_entity.type
_entity.pdbx_description
1 polymer ?
#
loop_
_entity_poly.entity_id
_entity_poly.type
_entity_poly.pdbx_seq_one_letter_code
_entity_poly.pdbx_strand_id
1 'polypeptide(L)'
;MTEKDIDTQAEQTEQEQEQAQAQVILTWFQHIQQVLKEQYEEYEVEGQIGNNPTYGPMFAFTLTKEGKTCSCGFFLNEIMRNFQTNPNAALWLSSFFVDLLRSPESHPLPNPPQSEDEAKALLDKHIVPYCATTVREEFPDQKIYVDLELHPEHGPVLEAGFVAVEEGNNTCALPLQYLMTLYLLNRDPAEPMVQAMYRLYEENGLGVSESN
;
A
#
# COMPACT_ATOMS: atom_id res chain seq x y z
N MET A 1 7.22 8.77 47.77
CA MET A 1 6.34 8.72 46.58
C MET A 1 5.36 7.62 46.85
N THR A 2 4.08 7.96 46.90
CA THR A 2 3.00 6.99 47.11
C THR A 2 2.64 6.34 45.76
N GLU A 3 2.09 5.12 45.75
CA GLU A 3 1.67 4.43 44.52
C GLU A 3 0.78 5.32 43.63
N LYS A 4 -0.03 6.18 44.25
CA LYS A 4 -0.90 7.15 43.59
C LYS A 4 -0.15 8.23 42.79
N ASP A 5 1.06 8.61 43.21
CA ASP A 5 1.90 9.59 42.51
C ASP A 5 2.58 8.99 41.26
N ILE A 6 2.75 7.66 41.23
CA ILE A 6 3.35 6.92 40.12
C ILE A 6 2.30 6.69 39.02
N ASP A 7 1.08 6.29 39.41
CA ASP A 7 -0.03 6.11 38.46
C ASP A 7 -0.40 7.43 37.75
N THR A 8 -0.41 8.56 38.48
CA THR A 8 -0.72 9.87 37.90
C THR A 8 0.36 10.34 36.91
N GLN A 9 1.64 10.02 37.15
CA GLN A 9 2.74 10.35 36.24
C GLN A 9 2.75 9.46 34.98
N ALA A 10 2.39 8.18 35.13
CA ALA A 10 2.25 7.27 34.00
C ALA A 10 1.11 7.70 33.07
N GLU A 11 -0.06 8.02 33.62
CA GLU A 11 -1.23 8.50 32.86
C GLU A 11 -0.94 9.83 32.12
N GLN A 12 -0.24 10.77 32.75
CA GLN A 12 0.16 12.03 32.11
C GLN A 12 1.15 11.80 30.96
N THR A 13 2.10 10.88 31.14
CA THR A 13 3.11 10.57 30.10
C THR A 13 2.46 9.89 28.90
N GLU A 14 1.52 8.96 29.11
CA GLU A 14 0.75 8.32 28.04
C GLU A 14 -0.11 9.34 27.28
N GLN A 15 -0.80 10.23 27.99
CA GLN A 15 -1.65 11.24 27.38
C GLN A 15 -0.85 12.26 26.55
N GLU A 16 0.34 12.66 27.02
CA GLU A 16 1.26 13.51 26.25
C GLU A 16 1.78 12.81 24.99
N GLN A 17 2.09 11.50 25.07
CA GLN A 17 2.53 10.71 23.93
C GLN A 17 1.43 10.56 22.88
N GLU A 18 0.19 10.27 23.30
CA GLU A 18 -0.95 10.18 22.39
C GLU A 18 -1.22 11.51 21.67
N GLN A 19 -1.15 12.63 22.39
CA GLN A 19 -1.30 13.96 21.79
C GLN A 19 -0.18 14.27 20.80
N ALA A 20 1.07 13.95 21.14
CA ALA A 20 2.20 14.13 20.25
C ALA A 20 2.03 13.29 18.97
N GLN A 21 1.59 12.03 19.09
CA GLN A 21 1.35 11.16 17.96
C GLN A 21 0.21 11.69 17.06
N ALA A 22 -0.92 12.10 17.66
CA ALA A 22 -2.03 12.69 16.94
C ALA A 22 -1.60 13.96 16.18
N GLN A 23 -0.78 14.80 16.80
CA GLN A 23 -0.25 16.01 16.17
C GLN A 23 0.64 15.68 14.96
N VAL A 24 1.49 14.65 15.06
CA VAL A 24 2.31 14.18 13.93
C VAL A 24 1.43 13.71 12.78
N ILE A 25 0.40 12.90 13.05
CA ILE A 25 -0.54 12.41 12.04
C ILE A 25 -1.23 13.58 11.34
N LEU A 26 -1.76 14.54 12.09
CA LEU A 26 -2.44 15.71 11.53
C LEU A 26 -1.51 16.59 10.69
N THR A 27 -0.27 16.78 11.15
CA THR A 27 0.73 17.58 10.43
C THR A 27 1.05 16.96 9.08
N TRP A 28 1.27 15.64 9.04
CA TRP A 28 1.48 14.93 7.78
C TRP A 28 0.25 14.98 6.89
N PHE A 29 -0.94 14.74 7.44
CA PHE A 29 -2.18 14.80 6.67
C PHE A 29 -2.36 16.16 5.97
N GLN A 30 -2.19 17.26 6.71
CA GLN A 30 -2.28 18.63 6.17
C GLN A 30 -1.21 18.91 5.12
N HIS A 31 0.03 18.48 5.38
CA HIS A 31 1.13 18.65 4.43
C HIS A 31 0.84 17.94 3.11
N ILE A 32 0.41 16.69 3.16
CA ILE A 32 0.12 15.88 1.97
C ILE A 32 -1.09 16.42 1.20
N GLN A 33 -2.14 16.86 1.91
CA GLN A 33 -3.27 17.51 1.26
C GLN A 33 -2.83 18.78 0.53
N GLN A 34 -1.94 19.57 1.12
CA GLN A 34 -1.41 20.78 0.50
C GLN A 34 -0.57 20.46 -0.75
N VAL A 35 0.30 19.44 -0.68
CA VAL A 35 1.08 18.99 -1.85
C VAL A 35 0.14 18.57 -2.99
N LEU A 36 -0.93 17.83 -2.71
CA LEU A 36 -1.90 17.44 -3.74
C LEU A 36 -2.63 18.64 -4.34
N LYS A 37 -3.00 19.65 -3.53
CA LYS A 37 -3.60 20.90 -4.03
C LYS A 37 -2.66 21.64 -4.99
N GLU A 38 -1.37 21.64 -4.71
CA GLU A 38 -0.36 22.26 -5.58
C GLU A 38 -0.13 21.45 -6.87
N GLN A 39 -0.16 20.11 -6.80
CA GLN A 39 -0.01 19.26 -7.99
C GLN A 39 -1.26 19.27 -8.88
N TYR A 40 -2.43 19.55 -8.31
CA TYR A 40 -3.74 19.47 -8.98
C TYR A 40 -4.57 20.74 -8.75
N GLU A 41 -4.02 21.91 -9.12
CA GLU A 41 -4.64 23.23 -8.86
C GLU A 41 -6.07 23.37 -9.41
N GLU A 42 -6.42 22.64 -10.47
CA GLU A 42 -7.74 22.65 -11.10
C GLU A 42 -8.76 21.72 -10.44
N TYR A 43 -8.36 20.96 -9.41
CA TYR A 43 -9.19 19.99 -8.72
C TYR A 43 -9.50 20.45 -7.30
N GLU A 44 -10.71 20.14 -6.84
CA GLU A 44 -11.02 20.18 -5.41
C GLU A 44 -10.37 18.97 -4.73
N VAL A 45 -9.58 19.22 -3.68
CA VAL A 45 -8.85 18.19 -2.94
C VAL A 45 -9.40 18.06 -1.52
N GLU A 46 -10.10 16.97 -1.28
CA GLU A 46 -10.57 16.55 0.04
C GLU A 46 -9.71 15.43 0.58
N GLY A 47 -9.68 15.28 1.90
CA GLY A 47 -8.96 14.19 2.54
C GLY A 47 -9.66 13.69 3.80
N GLN A 48 -9.37 12.45 4.15
CA GLN A 48 -9.82 11.81 5.36
C GLN A 48 -8.69 10.99 6.00
N ILE A 49 -8.73 10.89 7.32
CA ILE A 49 -7.83 10.06 8.12
C ILE A 49 -8.60 8.83 8.58
N GLY A 50 -8.08 7.66 8.26
CA GLY A 50 -8.56 6.37 8.77
C GLY A 50 -7.50 5.71 9.63
N ASN A 51 -7.89 4.67 10.37
CA ASN A 51 -6.96 3.82 11.10
C ASN A 51 -7.24 2.36 10.77
N ASN A 52 -6.22 1.64 10.32
CA ASN A 52 -6.26 0.21 10.11
C ASN A 52 -5.69 -0.50 11.37
N PRO A 53 -6.36 -1.52 11.93
CA PRO A 53 -5.87 -2.22 13.12
C PRO A 53 -4.48 -2.83 12.96
N THR A 54 -4.11 -3.22 11.74
CA THR A 54 -2.83 -3.86 11.43
C THR A 54 -1.78 -2.86 10.96
N TYR A 55 -2.17 -1.89 10.12
CA TYR A 55 -1.23 -0.98 9.46
C TYR A 55 -1.17 0.43 10.04
N GLY A 56 -2.01 0.73 11.04
CA GLY A 56 -2.06 2.02 11.71
C GLY A 56 -2.74 3.11 10.87
N PRO A 57 -2.36 4.39 11.07
CA PRO A 57 -2.98 5.52 10.38
C PRO A 57 -2.82 5.46 8.86
N MET A 58 -3.91 5.74 8.16
CA MET A 58 -3.98 5.84 6.71
C MET A 58 -4.63 7.14 6.31
N PHE A 59 -4.22 7.69 5.18
CA PHE A 59 -4.87 8.84 4.57
C PHE A 59 -5.55 8.41 3.29
N ALA A 60 -6.71 8.98 3.01
CA ALA A 60 -7.29 8.92 1.69
C ALA A 60 -7.60 10.33 1.22
N PHE A 61 -7.27 10.60 -0.04
CA PHE A 61 -7.52 11.88 -0.68
C PHE A 61 -8.40 11.68 -1.90
N THR A 62 -9.34 12.60 -2.10
CA THR A 62 -10.26 12.62 -3.23
C THR A 62 -10.01 13.88 -4.03
N LEU A 63 -9.77 13.70 -5.33
CA LEU A 63 -9.70 14.76 -6.33
C LEU A 63 -11.03 14.83 -7.07
N THR A 64 -11.63 16.02 -7.10
CA THR A 64 -12.92 16.25 -7.76
C THR A 64 -12.78 17.36 -8.80
N LYS A 65 -13.24 17.09 -10.04
CA LYS A 65 -13.35 18.10 -11.11
C LYS A 65 -14.57 17.80 -11.97
N GLU A 66 -15.41 18.80 -12.19
CA GLU A 66 -16.62 18.70 -13.03
C GLU A 66 -17.56 17.54 -12.65
N GLY A 67 -17.64 17.22 -11.36
CA GLY A 67 -18.47 16.12 -10.83
C GLY A 67 -17.84 14.72 -10.95
N LYS A 68 -16.69 14.58 -11.60
CA LYS A 68 -15.89 13.35 -11.59
C LYS A 68 -15.02 13.32 -10.32
N THR A 69 -15.00 12.17 -9.65
CA THR A 69 -14.21 11.97 -8.42
C THR A 69 -13.19 10.86 -8.60
N CYS A 70 -11.99 11.03 -8.04
CA CYS A 70 -10.94 10.01 -8.00
C CYS A 70 -10.32 10.01 -6.60
N SER A 71 -10.44 8.89 -5.90
CA SER A 71 -9.93 8.72 -4.55
C SER A 71 -8.78 7.73 -4.53
N CYS A 72 -7.73 8.02 -3.77
CA CYS A 72 -6.63 7.10 -3.52
C CYS A 72 -6.19 7.20 -2.06
N GLY A 73 -5.81 6.05 -1.49
CA GLY A 73 -5.36 5.92 -0.12
C GLY A 73 -3.88 5.57 0.02
N PHE A 74 -3.34 5.84 1.21
CA PHE A 74 -1.92 5.78 1.53
C PHE A 74 -1.69 5.39 2.99
N PHE A 75 -0.67 4.59 3.26
CA PHE A 75 -0.20 4.35 4.62
C PHE A 75 0.65 5.53 5.10
N LEU A 76 0.45 6.00 6.33
CA LEU A 76 1.26 7.10 6.87
C LEU A 76 2.75 6.77 6.86
N ASN A 77 3.13 5.56 7.27
CA ASN A 77 4.54 5.14 7.32
C ASN A 77 5.19 5.11 5.93
N GLU A 78 4.43 4.79 4.88
CA GLU A 78 4.90 4.82 3.48
C GLU A 78 5.15 6.26 3.04
N ILE A 79 4.19 7.17 3.28
CA ILE A 79 4.33 8.60 3.00
C ILE A 79 5.56 9.17 3.69
N MET A 80 5.69 8.96 5.01
CA MET A 80 6.78 9.52 5.80
C MET A 80 8.12 9.06 5.26
N ARG A 81 8.26 7.75 4.99
CA ARG A 81 9.49 7.20 4.43
C ARG A 81 9.80 7.82 3.06
N ASN A 82 8.81 7.89 2.16
CA ASN A 82 9.01 8.41 0.82
C ASN A 82 9.42 9.89 0.85
N PHE A 83 8.73 10.73 1.63
CA PHE A 83 9.07 12.16 1.76
C PHE A 83 10.42 12.42 2.43
N GLN A 84 10.93 11.47 3.21
CA GLN A 84 12.26 11.58 3.83
C GLN A 84 13.40 11.14 2.89
N THR A 85 13.14 10.22 1.96
CA THR A 85 14.20 9.58 1.14
C THR A 85 14.13 9.87 -0.35
N ASN A 86 12.96 10.28 -0.86
CA ASN A 86 12.73 10.54 -2.28
C ASN A 86 12.74 12.04 -2.58
N PRO A 87 13.70 12.54 -3.39
CA PRO A 87 13.73 13.96 -3.76
C PRO A 87 12.51 14.40 -4.58
N ASN A 88 11.76 13.45 -5.18
CA ASN A 88 10.58 13.70 -5.99
C ASN A 88 9.30 13.16 -5.32
N ALA A 89 9.21 13.18 -3.99
CA ALA A 89 8.08 12.60 -3.25
C ALA A 89 6.70 13.16 -3.67
N ALA A 90 6.61 14.44 -4.02
CA ALA A 90 5.37 15.04 -4.55
C ALA A 90 4.93 14.43 -5.89
N LEU A 91 5.90 14.13 -6.77
CA LEU A 91 5.63 13.47 -8.05
C LEU A 91 5.23 12.00 -7.83
N TRP A 92 5.88 11.31 -6.89
CA TRP A 92 5.49 9.96 -6.51
C TRP A 92 4.07 9.92 -5.93
N LEU A 93 3.72 10.86 -5.06
CA LEU A 93 2.39 10.93 -4.47
C LEU A 93 1.30 11.16 -5.52
N SER A 94 1.56 12.07 -6.47
CA SER A 94 0.63 12.39 -7.55
C SER A 94 0.51 11.26 -8.58
N SER A 95 1.55 10.43 -8.79
CA SER A 95 1.50 9.36 -9.79
C SER A 95 0.35 8.36 -9.56
N PHE A 96 -0.08 8.16 -8.32
CA PHE A 96 -1.21 7.29 -7.99
C PHE A 96 -2.57 7.76 -8.54
N PHE A 97 -2.71 9.04 -8.86
CA PHE A 97 -3.95 9.58 -9.43
C PHE A 97 -3.92 9.61 -10.96
N VAL A 98 -2.76 9.47 -11.60
CA VAL A 98 -2.60 9.71 -13.05
C VAL A 98 -3.52 8.81 -13.86
N ASP A 99 -3.52 7.51 -13.61
CA ASP A 99 -4.32 6.57 -14.40
C ASP A 99 -5.82 6.62 -14.02
N LEU A 100 -6.13 6.87 -12.74
CA LEU A 100 -7.50 7.11 -12.27
C LEU A 100 -8.12 8.34 -12.98
N LEU A 101 -7.34 9.42 -13.10
CA LEU A 101 -7.78 10.65 -13.73
C LEU A 101 -7.92 10.51 -15.25
N ARG A 102 -7.13 9.65 -15.91
CA ARG A 102 -7.24 9.35 -17.34
C ARG A 102 -8.46 8.53 -17.71
N SER A 103 -8.93 7.67 -16.80
CA SER A 103 -10.15 6.90 -17.01
C SER A 103 -11.35 7.82 -17.24
N PRO A 104 -12.32 7.50 -18.10
CA PRO A 104 -13.55 8.30 -18.22
C PRO A 104 -14.47 8.18 -17.00
N GLU A 105 -14.27 7.16 -16.15
CA GLU A 105 -15.14 6.86 -15.01
C GLU A 105 -14.62 7.50 -13.71
N SER A 106 -15.53 7.72 -12.74
CA SER A 106 -15.15 8.08 -11.38
C SER A 106 -14.61 6.86 -10.63
N HIS A 107 -13.63 7.09 -9.75
CA HIS A 107 -12.95 6.07 -8.94
C HIS A 107 -13.06 6.41 -7.45
N PRO A 108 -14.25 6.30 -6.84
CA PRO A 108 -14.34 6.38 -5.37
C PRO A 108 -13.60 5.21 -4.74
N LEU A 109 -13.28 5.29 -3.44
CA LEU A 109 -12.73 4.13 -2.73
C LEU A 109 -13.70 2.94 -2.80
N PRO A 110 -13.21 1.70 -3.00
CA PRO A 110 -14.08 0.53 -3.00
C PRO A 110 -14.73 0.32 -1.64
N ASN A 111 -15.95 -0.20 -1.64
CA ASN A 111 -16.63 -0.55 -0.40
C ASN A 111 -15.89 -1.72 0.27
N PRO A 112 -15.61 -1.65 1.59
CA PRO A 112 -15.05 -2.77 2.31
C PRO A 112 -16.04 -3.94 2.33
N PRO A 113 -15.56 -5.20 2.33
CA PRO A 113 -16.43 -6.35 2.48
C PRO A 113 -17.16 -6.30 3.83
N GLN A 114 -18.44 -6.67 3.83
CA GLN A 114 -19.31 -6.61 5.02
C GLN A 114 -19.35 -7.95 5.79
N SER A 115 -18.72 -8.99 5.25
CA SER A 115 -18.63 -10.32 5.85
C SER A 115 -17.33 -11.03 5.46
N GLU A 116 -17.00 -12.10 6.20
CA GLU A 116 -15.86 -12.97 5.88
C GLU A 116 -16.02 -13.64 4.51
N ASP A 117 -17.24 -14.08 4.16
CA ASP A 117 -17.54 -14.68 2.85
C ASP A 117 -17.30 -13.70 1.70
N GLU A 118 -17.69 -12.43 1.88
CA GLU A 118 -17.42 -11.36 0.90
C GLU A 118 -15.93 -11.07 0.78
N ALA A 119 -15.20 -11.00 1.90
CA ALA A 119 -13.76 -10.78 1.92
C ALA A 119 -13.02 -11.93 1.21
N LYS A 120 -13.42 -13.17 1.49
CA LYS A 120 -12.90 -14.36 0.83
C LYS A 120 -13.19 -14.34 -0.67
N ALA A 121 -14.43 -14.01 -1.06
CA ALA A 121 -14.80 -13.92 -2.46
C ALA A 121 -13.99 -12.84 -3.20
N LEU A 122 -13.75 -11.69 -2.55
CA LEU A 122 -12.91 -10.62 -3.11
C LEU A 122 -11.48 -11.08 -3.35
N LEU A 123 -10.88 -11.78 -2.38
CA LEU A 123 -9.54 -12.34 -2.51
C LEU A 123 -9.47 -13.41 -3.61
N ASP A 124 -10.33 -14.43 -3.53
CA ASP A 124 -10.28 -15.62 -4.39
C ASP A 124 -10.61 -15.30 -5.85
N LYS A 125 -11.52 -14.34 -6.10
CA LYS A 125 -12.05 -14.07 -7.45
C LYS A 125 -11.42 -12.86 -8.12
N HIS A 126 -10.85 -11.95 -7.36
CA HIS A 126 -10.33 -10.69 -7.90
C HIS A 126 -8.85 -10.50 -7.58
N ILE A 127 -8.51 -10.34 -6.30
CA ILE A 127 -7.15 -9.91 -5.91
C ILE A 127 -6.10 -10.97 -6.25
N VAL A 128 -6.29 -12.21 -5.81
CA VAL A 128 -5.31 -13.29 -6.04
C VAL A 128 -5.13 -13.59 -7.53
N PRO A 129 -6.22 -13.78 -8.33
CA PRO A 129 -6.07 -13.98 -9.76
C PRO A 129 -5.41 -12.81 -10.49
N TYR A 130 -5.72 -11.56 -10.10
CA TYR A 130 -5.12 -10.36 -10.68
C TYR A 130 -3.61 -10.35 -10.42
N CYS A 131 -3.18 -10.43 -9.15
CA CYS A 131 -1.75 -10.44 -8.81
C CYS A 131 -1.00 -11.58 -9.50
N ALA A 132 -1.57 -12.79 -9.52
CA ALA A 132 -0.95 -13.93 -10.19
C ALA A 132 -0.81 -13.76 -11.70
N THR A 133 -1.75 -13.06 -12.34
CA THR A 133 -1.71 -12.79 -13.78
C THR A 133 -0.70 -11.69 -14.07
N THR A 134 -0.78 -10.54 -13.38
CA THR A 134 0.13 -9.40 -13.56
C THR A 134 1.59 -9.81 -13.40
N VAL A 135 1.93 -10.57 -12.36
CA VAL A 135 3.32 -11.01 -12.17
C VAL A 135 3.79 -11.95 -13.31
N ARG A 136 2.92 -12.82 -13.83
CA ARG A 136 3.29 -13.69 -14.97
C ARG A 136 3.45 -12.91 -16.26
N GLU A 137 2.62 -11.90 -16.48
CA GLU A 137 2.69 -11.02 -17.65
C GLU A 137 3.94 -10.15 -17.64
N GLU A 138 4.41 -9.74 -16.46
CA GLU A 138 5.60 -8.91 -16.30
C GLU A 138 6.90 -9.67 -16.65
N PHE A 139 6.93 -10.99 -16.43
CA PHE A 139 8.11 -11.84 -16.70
C PHE A 139 7.78 -12.95 -17.72
N PRO A 140 7.46 -12.60 -18.98
CA PRO A 140 6.94 -13.55 -19.96
C PRO A 140 7.94 -14.65 -20.35
N ASP A 141 9.24 -14.37 -20.23
CA ASP A 141 10.32 -15.31 -20.53
C ASP A 141 10.65 -16.24 -19.35
N GLN A 142 9.99 -16.05 -18.20
CA GLN A 142 10.25 -16.80 -16.99
C GLN A 142 9.04 -17.66 -16.60
N LYS A 143 9.33 -18.85 -16.08
CA LYS A 143 8.29 -19.66 -15.43
C LYS A 143 8.12 -19.17 -13.99
N ILE A 144 7.04 -18.44 -13.74
CA ILE A 144 6.68 -17.94 -12.42
C ILE A 144 5.72 -18.91 -11.73
N TYR A 145 6.07 -19.33 -10.51
CA TYR A 145 5.10 -19.98 -9.63
C TYR A 145 4.39 -18.91 -8.80
N VAL A 146 3.10 -19.13 -8.53
CA VAL A 146 2.30 -18.29 -7.63
C VAL A 146 1.36 -19.20 -6.86
N ASP A 147 1.39 -19.16 -5.53
CA ASP A 147 0.54 -19.99 -4.68
C ASP A 147 0.14 -19.30 -3.37
N LEU A 148 -0.90 -19.82 -2.73
CA LEU A 148 -1.32 -19.41 -1.40
C LEU A 148 -0.61 -20.25 -0.34
N GLU A 149 0.07 -19.56 0.59
CA GLU A 149 0.81 -20.20 1.67
C GLU A 149 0.35 -19.68 3.03
N LEU A 150 0.59 -20.47 4.09
CA LEU A 150 0.31 -20.07 5.47
C LEU A 150 1.61 -19.76 6.20
N HIS A 151 1.92 -18.48 6.35
CA HIS A 151 3.11 -18.03 7.07
C HIS A 151 2.87 -18.00 8.58
N PRO A 152 3.80 -18.52 9.42
CA PRO A 152 3.60 -18.61 10.88
C PRO A 152 3.30 -17.29 11.58
N GLU A 153 3.94 -16.20 11.15
CA GLU A 153 3.82 -14.87 11.79
C GLU A 153 2.84 -13.93 11.07
N HIS A 154 2.57 -14.18 9.80
CA HIS A 154 1.82 -13.24 8.95
C HIS A 154 0.48 -13.81 8.46
N GLY A 155 0.18 -15.07 8.81
CA GLY A 155 -1.02 -15.75 8.39
C GLY A 155 -1.01 -16.06 6.89
N PRO A 156 -2.17 -16.06 6.23
CA PRO A 156 -2.26 -16.34 4.79
C PRO A 156 -1.52 -15.30 3.95
N VAL A 157 -0.66 -15.78 3.05
CA VAL A 157 0.13 -14.96 2.13
C VAL A 157 -0.07 -15.44 0.70
N LEU A 158 0.08 -14.52 -0.26
CA LEU A 158 0.27 -14.87 -1.67
C LEU A 158 1.78 -14.86 -1.94
N GLU A 159 2.32 -16.01 -2.32
CA GLU A 159 3.72 -16.20 -2.61
C GLU A 159 3.95 -16.29 -4.13
N ALA A 160 5.01 -15.66 -4.62
CA ALA A 160 5.44 -15.74 -6.00
C ALA A 160 6.98 -15.86 -6.09
N GLY A 161 7.47 -16.56 -7.12
CA GLY A 161 8.91 -16.69 -7.33
C GLY A 161 9.31 -17.33 -8.66
N PHE A 162 10.60 -17.34 -8.92
CA PHE A 162 11.19 -17.85 -10.16
C PHE A 162 11.51 -19.34 -10.04
N VAL A 163 10.87 -20.17 -10.86
CA VAL A 163 11.10 -21.64 -10.86
C VAL A 163 12.53 -22.00 -11.30
N ALA A 164 13.18 -21.15 -12.10
CA ALA A 164 14.54 -21.39 -12.60
C ALA A 164 15.63 -21.27 -11.52
N VAL A 165 15.33 -20.68 -10.36
CA VAL A 165 16.28 -20.50 -9.27
C VAL A 165 16.06 -21.62 -8.26
N GLU A 166 16.99 -22.58 -8.21
CA GLU A 166 16.89 -23.76 -7.34
C GLU A 166 17.60 -23.56 -5.98
N GLU A 167 18.60 -22.67 -5.91
CA GLU A 167 19.36 -22.38 -4.69
C GLU A 167 19.31 -20.88 -4.36
N GLY A 168 19.08 -20.55 -3.09
CA GLY A 168 19.03 -19.18 -2.60
C GLY A 168 17.60 -18.65 -2.39
N ASN A 169 17.48 -17.35 -2.17
CA ASN A 169 16.18 -16.70 -2.02
C ASN A 169 15.60 -16.40 -3.41
N ASN A 170 14.51 -17.06 -3.75
CA ASN A 170 13.86 -16.94 -5.06
C ASN A 170 12.38 -16.56 -4.99
N THR A 171 11.87 -16.28 -3.78
CA THR A 171 10.45 -16.08 -3.53
C THR A 171 10.20 -14.77 -2.80
N CYS A 172 9.01 -14.22 -3.02
CA CYS A 172 8.46 -13.16 -2.21
C CYS A 172 7.05 -13.53 -1.79
N ALA A 173 6.67 -13.18 -0.56
CA ALA A 173 5.35 -13.46 -0.01
C ALA A 173 4.74 -12.20 0.57
N LEU A 174 3.49 -11.90 0.22
CA LEU A 174 2.75 -10.75 0.72
C LEU A 174 1.47 -11.19 1.45
N PRO A 175 1.18 -10.66 2.65
CA PRO A 175 -0.04 -11.00 3.38
C PRO A 175 -1.31 -10.67 2.59
N LEU A 176 -2.28 -11.58 2.55
CA LEU A 176 -3.53 -11.34 1.82
C LEU A 176 -4.28 -10.10 2.32
N GLN A 177 -4.22 -9.84 3.64
CA GLN A 177 -4.81 -8.65 4.24
C GLN A 177 -4.17 -7.35 3.73
N TYR A 178 -2.87 -7.38 3.42
CA TYR A 178 -2.14 -6.23 2.87
C TYR A 178 -2.63 -5.95 1.45
N LEU A 179 -2.74 -6.98 0.62
CA LEU A 179 -3.22 -6.88 -0.76
C LEU A 179 -4.66 -6.36 -0.81
N MET A 180 -5.54 -6.87 0.07
CA MET A 180 -6.91 -6.35 0.19
C MET A 180 -6.94 -4.90 0.65
N THR A 181 -6.06 -4.52 1.59
CA THR A 181 -5.99 -3.12 2.03
C THR A 181 -5.56 -2.20 0.88
N LEU A 182 -4.57 -2.60 0.06
CA LEU A 182 -4.20 -1.84 -1.14
C LEU A 182 -5.38 -1.68 -2.09
N TYR A 183 -6.08 -2.78 -2.40
CA TYR A 183 -7.27 -2.74 -3.24
C TYR A 183 -8.32 -1.73 -2.71
N LEU A 184 -8.63 -1.78 -1.42
CA LEU A 184 -9.59 -0.87 -0.78
C LEU A 184 -9.11 0.59 -0.71
N LEU A 185 -7.84 0.85 -1.01
CA LEU A 185 -7.25 2.19 -1.12
C LEU A 185 -7.15 2.66 -2.58
N ASN A 186 -7.77 1.97 -3.55
CA ASN A 186 -7.57 2.18 -5.00
C ASN A 186 -6.10 2.09 -5.41
N ARG A 187 -5.33 1.26 -4.71
CA ARG A 187 -3.94 0.95 -5.05
C ARG A 187 -3.88 -0.37 -5.76
N ASP A 188 -2.96 -0.49 -6.71
CA ASP A 188 -2.69 -1.77 -7.38
C ASP A 188 -2.14 -2.77 -6.34
N PRO A 189 -2.83 -3.90 -6.08
CA PRO A 189 -2.36 -4.90 -5.13
C PRO A 189 -1.21 -5.77 -5.68
N ALA A 190 -1.00 -5.82 -7.00
CA ALA A 190 0.08 -6.56 -7.64
C ALA A 190 1.41 -5.79 -7.64
N GLU A 191 1.37 -4.46 -7.69
CA GLU A 191 2.56 -3.59 -7.72
C GLU A 191 3.67 -3.96 -6.72
N PRO A 192 3.42 -4.10 -5.39
CA PRO A 192 4.48 -4.47 -4.45
C PRO A 192 5.09 -5.86 -4.73
N MET A 193 4.29 -6.77 -5.30
CA MET A 193 4.75 -8.11 -5.68
C MET A 193 5.63 -8.03 -6.92
N VAL A 194 5.20 -7.28 -7.94
CA VAL A 194 6.00 -7.01 -9.15
C VAL A 194 7.35 -6.39 -8.77
N GLN A 195 7.35 -5.38 -7.91
CA GLN A 195 8.59 -4.76 -7.43
C GLN A 195 9.50 -5.74 -6.67
N ALA A 196 8.93 -6.62 -5.85
CA ALA A 196 9.70 -7.64 -5.15
C ALA A 196 10.28 -8.67 -6.11
N MET A 197 9.51 -9.09 -7.11
CA MET A 197 9.95 -10.00 -8.17
C MET A 197 11.06 -9.38 -9.03
N TYR A 198 10.99 -8.10 -9.36
CA TYR A 198 12.09 -7.41 -10.06
C TYR A 198 13.40 -7.45 -9.26
N ARG A 199 13.35 -7.22 -7.93
CA ARG A 199 14.55 -7.35 -7.08
C ARG A 199 15.12 -8.76 -7.13
N LEU A 200 14.27 -9.79 -6.98
CA LEU A 200 14.71 -11.18 -7.09
C LEU A 200 15.27 -11.51 -8.47
N TYR A 201 14.69 -10.96 -9.53
CA TYR A 201 15.15 -11.15 -10.90
C TYR A 201 16.57 -10.60 -11.10
N GLU A 202 16.85 -9.40 -10.58
CA GLU A 202 18.17 -8.77 -10.61
C GLU A 202 19.19 -9.50 -9.72
N GLU A 203 18.81 -9.81 -8.48
CA GLU A 203 19.67 -10.48 -7.49
C GLU A 203 20.11 -11.88 -7.97
N ASN A 204 19.26 -12.57 -8.73
CA ASN A 204 19.55 -13.88 -9.30
C ASN A 204 20.10 -13.82 -10.73
N GLY A 205 20.36 -12.62 -11.28
CA GLY A 205 21.00 -12.45 -12.59
C GLY A 205 20.18 -12.93 -13.78
N LEU A 206 18.86 -13.06 -13.65
CA LEU A 206 17.98 -13.67 -14.67
C LEU A 206 17.82 -12.80 -15.94
N GLY A 207 18.21 -11.52 -15.87
CA GLY A 207 18.20 -10.57 -16.99
C GLY A 207 19.55 -10.36 -17.68
N VAL A 208 20.61 -11.02 -17.21
CA VAL A 208 21.92 -10.91 -17.83
C VAL A 208 22.05 -12.02 -18.87
N SER A 209 21.74 -11.71 -20.14
CA SER A 209 22.23 -12.53 -21.24
C SER A 209 23.75 -12.41 -21.24
N GLU A 210 24.48 -13.52 -21.11
CA GLU A 210 25.91 -13.57 -21.40
C GLU A 210 26.14 -13.05 -22.83
N SER A 211 26.57 -11.80 -22.95
CA SER A 211 27.15 -11.31 -24.19
C SER A 211 28.50 -12.00 -24.35
N ASN A 212 28.52 -13.01 -25.23
CA ASN A 212 29.73 -13.65 -25.77
C ASN A 212 30.76 -12.63 -26.27
#